data_AF-A0A7W9BV75-F1
#
_entry.id   AF-A0A7W9BV75-F1
#
_cell.length_a   1.000
_cell.length_b   1.000
_cell.length_c   1.000
_cell.angle_alpha   90.00
_cell.angle_beta   90.00
_cell.angle_gamma   90.00
#
_symmetry.space_group_name_H-M   'P 1'
#
loop_
_entity.id
_entity.type
_entity.pdbx_description
1 polymer ?
#
loop_
_entity_poly.entity_id
_entity_poly.type
_entity_poly.pdbx_seq_one_letter_code
_entity_poly.pdbx_strand_id
1 'polypeptide(L)'
;MTVTKKDILKKLSECNTLGISQFLEKYGFQPPRGVFLIYQGQEYPARAIWGAAHTPPLDGTYDNARMYHGPGAFQNLDPAFYLTTKAEYLALKGESPAIQDLDDEGFGNEEPEYRRRMAGAYIRNPEVRTQVLRRANGKCEYGGCTPFKNLNGQIYLETHHVISLSEQGIDRLTNVIALCANHHREAHFGQDWQILQDKFLTIIASVD
;
A
#
# COMPACT_ATOMS: atom_id res chain seq x y z
N MET A 1 27.82 16.02 7.62
CA MET A 1 28.82 16.25 6.56
C MET A 1 28.20 15.85 5.24
N THR A 2 28.41 16.64 4.18
CA THR A 2 27.75 16.45 2.88
C THR A 2 28.58 15.55 1.99
N VAL A 3 27.98 14.50 1.43
CA VAL A 3 28.63 13.61 0.45
C VAL A 3 28.93 14.38 -0.84
N THR A 4 30.12 14.19 -1.42
CA THR A 4 30.50 14.84 -2.69
C THR A 4 30.58 13.83 -3.84
N LYS A 5 30.60 14.33 -5.09
CA LYS A 5 30.86 13.51 -6.29
C LYS A 5 32.14 12.68 -6.16
N LYS A 6 33.21 13.23 -5.58
CA LYS A 6 34.49 12.52 -5.40
C LYS A 6 34.35 11.32 -4.47
N ASP A 7 33.51 11.44 -3.45
CA ASP A 7 33.27 10.35 -2.50
C ASP A 7 32.47 9.23 -3.16
N ILE A 8 31.45 9.57 -3.96
CA ILE A 8 30.71 8.61 -4.78
C ILE A 8 31.66 7.87 -5.73
N LEU A 9 32.47 8.58 -6.53
CA LEU A 9 33.39 7.95 -7.49
C LEU A 9 34.40 7.00 -6.83
N LYS A 10 34.90 7.34 -5.63
CA LYS A 10 35.75 6.44 -4.86
C LYS A 10 35.03 5.14 -4.52
N LYS A 11 33.75 5.22 -4.13
CA LYS A 11 32.95 4.05 -3.78
C LYS A 11 32.53 3.22 -4.99
N LEU A 12 32.31 3.84 -6.16
CA LEU A 12 32.13 3.11 -7.41
C LEU A 12 33.39 2.29 -7.76
N SER A 13 34.58 2.91 -7.67
CA SER A 13 35.85 2.21 -7.93
C SER A 13 36.10 1.06 -6.94
N GLU A 14 35.81 1.27 -5.67
CA GLU A 14 35.88 0.21 -4.66
C GLU A 14 34.88 -0.93 -4.94
N CYS A 15 33.64 -0.59 -5.31
CA CYS A 15 32.63 -1.58 -5.72
C CYS A 15 33.07 -2.38 -6.96
N ASN A 16 33.72 -1.74 -7.94
CA ASN A 16 34.28 -2.43 -9.10
C ASN A 16 35.41 -3.40 -8.72
N THR A 17 36.17 -3.08 -7.68
CA THR A 17 37.28 -3.91 -7.22
C THR A 17 36.80 -5.12 -6.40
N LEU A 18 35.81 -4.92 -5.54
CA LEU A 18 35.25 -5.95 -4.65
C LEU A 18 34.16 -6.81 -5.32
N GLY A 19 33.47 -6.25 -6.30
CA GLY A 19 32.19 -6.77 -6.75
C GLY A 19 31.05 -6.41 -5.77
N ILE A 20 29.83 -6.42 -6.29
CA ILE A 20 28.64 -5.93 -5.58
C ILE A 20 28.41 -6.70 -4.26
N SER A 21 28.48 -8.03 -4.28
CA SER A 21 28.19 -8.84 -3.08
C SER A 21 29.15 -8.55 -1.92
N GLN A 22 30.45 -8.50 -2.19
CA GLN A 22 31.46 -8.21 -1.16
C GLN A 22 31.40 -6.74 -0.70
N PHE A 23 31.08 -5.82 -1.61
CA PHE A 23 30.86 -4.41 -1.26
C PHE A 23 29.66 -4.25 -0.31
N LEU A 24 28.56 -4.94 -0.58
CA LEU A 24 27.35 -4.93 0.26
C LEU A 24 27.63 -5.49 1.65
N GLU A 25 28.28 -6.66 1.73
CA GLU A 25 28.66 -7.30 3.00
C GLU A 25 29.56 -6.38 3.83
N LYS A 26 30.60 -5.81 3.20
CA LYS A 26 31.55 -4.90 3.86
C LYS A 26 30.89 -3.71 4.55
N TYR A 27 29.84 -3.17 3.95
CA TYR A 27 29.13 -1.99 4.45
C TYR A 27 27.81 -2.32 5.17
N GLY A 28 27.48 -3.60 5.36
CA GLY A 28 26.27 -4.02 6.05
C GLY A 28 24.98 -3.67 5.32
N PHE A 29 24.98 -3.68 3.98
CA PHE A 29 23.80 -3.42 3.16
C PHE A 29 23.23 -4.70 2.58
N GLN A 30 21.91 -4.73 2.44
CA GLN A 30 21.20 -5.77 1.71
C GLN A 30 21.18 -5.45 0.20
N PRO A 31 21.06 -6.47 -0.66
CA PRO A 31 20.93 -6.27 -2.10
C PRO A 31 19.77 -5.33 -2.49
N PRO A 32 19.96 -4.44 -3.47
CA PRO A 32 18.92 -3.50 -3.91
C PRO A 32 17.76 -4.21 -4.63
N ARG A 33 16.51 -3.81 -4.34
CA ARG A 33 15.27 -4.39 -4.88
C ARG A 33 14.66 -3.60 -6.07
N GLY A 34 15.50 -2.89 -6.83
CA GLY A 34 15.06 -2.21 -8.06
C GLY A 34 15.41 -0.72 -8.20
N VAL A 35 16.27 -0.18 -7.34
CA VAL A 35 16.88 1.14 -7.54
C VAL A 35 18.39 0.97 -7.64
N PHE A 36 18.91 1.10 -8.85
CA PHE A 36 20.32 1.06 -9.16
C PHE A 36 20.80 2.43 -9.57
N LEU A 37 22.03 2.75 -9.19
CA LEU A 37 22.78 3.85 -9.77
C LEU A 37 23.45 3.35 -11.04
N ILE A 38 23.19 4.03 -12.13
CA ILE A 38 23.85 3.81 -13.41
C ILE A 38 24.92 4.88 -13.58
N TYR A 39 26.14 4.44 -13.87
CA TYR A 39 27.23 5.32 -14.24
C TYR A 39 28.10 4.64 -15.29
N GLN A 40 28.31 5.32 -16.43
CA GLN A 40 29.07 4.79 -17.57
C GLN A 40 28.56 3.43 -18.07
N GLY A 41 27.23 3.22 -18.05
CA GLY A 41 26.60 1.97 -18.47
C GLY A 41 26.71 0.81 -17.48
N GLN A 42 27.35 1.03 -16.33
CA GLN A 42 27.48 0.03 -15.26
C GLN A 42 26.46 0.30 -14.15
N GLU A 43 25.91 -0.78 -13.56
CA GLU A 43 24.95 -0.71 -12.47
C GLU A 43 25.62 -0.87 -11.10
N TYR A 44 25.15 -0.09 -10.13
CA TYR A 44 25.66 -0.08 -8.76
C TYR A 44 24.51 0.00 -7.73
N PRO A 45 24.68 -0.59 -6.53
CA PRO A 45 23.67 -0.51 -5.47
C PRO A 45 23.59 0.91 -4.88
N ALA A 46 22.65 1.72 -5.36
CA ALA A 46 22.56 3.15 -5.04
C ALA A 46 22.60 3.43 -3.53
N ARG A 47 21.82 2.68 -2.72
CA ARG A 47 21.80 2.86 -1.26
C ARG A 47 23.16 2.63 -0.61
N ALA A 48 23.83 1.55 -0.99
CA ALA A 48 25.11 1.18 -0.42
C ALA A 48 26.22 2.15 -0.84
N ILE A 49 26.23 2.58 -2.11
CA ILE A 49 27.18 3.60 -2.59
C ILE A 49 27.02 4.91 -1.81
N TRP A 50 25.78 5.36 -1.60
CA TRP A 50 25.52 6.58 -0.83
C TRP A 50 25.93 6.45 0.64
N GLY A 51 25.54 5.35 1.29
CA GLY A 51 25.86 5.08 2.69
C GLY A 51 27.37 4.98 2.93
N ALA A 52 28.07 4.24 2.06
CA ALA A 52 29.51 4.04 2.15
C ALA A 52 30.33 5.31 1.85
N ALA A 53 29.74 6.30 1.19
CA ALA A 53 30.38 7.59 0.90
C ALA A 53 30.33 8.58 2.08
N HIS A 54 29.58 8.28 3.13
CA HIS A 54 29.60 9.08 4.37
C HIS A 54 30.88 8.84 5.18
N THR A 55 31.20 9.79 6.05
CA THR A 55 32.28 9.67 7.03
C THR A 55 31.73 10.02 8.42
N PRO A 56 31.61 9.05 9.35
CA PRO A 56 31.82 7.61 9.13
C PRO A 56 30.80 7.00 8.14
N PRO A 57 31.12 5.86 7.49
CA PRO A 57 30.16 5.15 6.65
C PRO A 57 28.87 4.83 7.42
N LEU A 58 27.74 4.98 6.75
CA LEU A 58 26.45 4.51 7.27
C LEU A 58 26.31 3.02 6.94
N ASP A 59 25.82 2.23 7.88
CA ASP A 59 25.41 0.86 7.63
C ASP A 59 23.90 0.78 7.28
N GLY A 60 23.43 -0.41 6.89
CA GLY A 60 22.04 -0.65 6.55
C GLY A 60 21.05 -0.62 7.72
N THR A 61 21.51 -0.39 8.96
CA THR A 61 20.69 -0.43 10.19
C THR A 61 20.28 0.95 10.70
N TYR A 62 20.92 2.02 10.21
CA TYR A 62 20.66 3.40 10.66
C TYR A 62 19.44 4.06 10.01
N ASP A 63 18.78 4.90 10.82
CA ASP A 63 17.60 5.71 10.57
C ASP A 63 17.49 6.26 9.12
N ASN A 64 16.40 5.89 8.43
CA ASN A 64 16.10 6.22 7.04
C ASN A 64 16.15 7.73 6.72
N ALA A 65 16.13 8.60 7.74
CA ALA A 65 16.22 10.05 7.63
C ALA A 65 17.56 10.58 7.07
N ARG A 66 18.65 9.78 7.06
CA ARG A 66 19.95 10.16 6.45
C ARG A 66 20.24 9.48 5.11
N MET A 67 19.38 8.57 4.67
CA MET A 67 19.53 7.92 3.38
C MET A 67 19.07 8.85 2.25
N TYR A 68 19.68 8.73 1.07
CA TYR A 68 19.40 9.59 -0.08
C TYR A 68 17.89 9.74 -0.33
N HIS A 69 17.41 10.99 -0.36
CA HIS A 69 15.99 11.34 -0.48
C HIS A 69 15.49 11.26 -1.94
N GLY A 70 15.78 10.16 -2.62
CA GLY A 70 15.34 9.91 -4.00
C GLY A 70 16.31 10.39 -5.09
N PRO A 71 15.85 10.47 -6.36
CA PRO A 71 16.69 10.64 -7.56
C PRO A 71 17.61 11.87 -7.53
N GLY A 72 17.15 12.96 -6.91
CA GLY A 72 17.89 14.21 -6.85
C GLY A 72 19.22 14.12 -6.11
N ALA A 73 19.39 13.18 -5.17
CA ALA A 73 20.61 13.10 -4.36
C ALA A 73 21.87 12.82 -5.18
N PHE A 74 21.76 11.95 -6.20
CA PHE A 74 22.87 11.62 -7.10
C PHE A 74 22.97 12.60 -8.27
N GLN A 75 21.84 12.95 -8.88
CA GLN A 75 21.78 13.86 -10.02
C GLN A 75 22.32 15.27 -9.68
N ASN A 76 22.10 15.73 -8.44
CA ASN A 76 22.65 17.00 -7.97
C ASN A 76 24.19 16.98 -7.81
N LEU A 77 24.81 15.80 -7.67
CA LEU A 77 26.27 15.65 -7.58
C LEU A 77 26.91 15.55 -8.97
N ASP A 78 26.26 14.87 -9.90
CA ASP A 78 26.65 14.77 -11.30
C ASP A 78 25.44 14.38 -12.17
N PRO A 79 25.12 15.11 -13.24
CA PRO A 79 24.05 14.71 -14.16
C PRO A 79 24.32 13.35 -14.84
N ALA A 80 25.57 12.87 -14.88
CA ALA A 80 25.90 11.54 -15.38
C ALA A 80 25.50 10.40 -14.41
N PHE A 81 25.11 10.71 -13.17
CA PHE A 81 24.55 9.74 -12.25
C PHE A 81 23.04 9.67 -12.42
N TYR A 82 22.58 8.57 -12.99
CA TYR A 82 21.16 8.31 -13.21
C TYR A 82 20.70 7.13 -12.35
N LEU A 83 19.50 7.21 -11.78
CA LEU A 83 18.89 6.09 -11.06
C LEU A 83 17.87 5.40 -11.94
N THR A 84 17.90 4.06 -11.98
CA THR A 84 16.83 3.29 -12.62
C THR A 84 15.49 3.57 -11.92
N THR A 85 14.42 3.75 -12.69
CA THR A 85 13.08 3.62 -12.14
C THR A 85 12.77 2.15 -11.87
N LYS A 86 11.82 1.90 -10.96
CA LYS A 86 11.31 0.53 -10.73
C LYS A 86 10.77 -0.09 -12.03
N ALA A 87 10.16 0.70 -12.90
CA ALA A 87 9.66 0.24 -14.19
C ALA A 87 10.78 -0.16 -15.16
N GLU A 88 11.85 0.64 -15.27
CA GLU A 88 13.01 0.34 -16.11
C GLU A 88 13.79 -0.88 -15.60
N TYR A 89 13.93 -1.02 -14.28
CA TYR A 89 14.52 -2.20 -13.67
C TYR A 89 13.73 -3.48 -14.00
N LEU A 90 12.41 -3.45 -13.85
CA LEU A 90 11.53 -4.59 -14.14
C LEU A 90 11.52 -4.93 -15.65
N ALA A 91 11.58 -3.92 -16.52
CA ALA A 91 11.67 -4.10 -17.96
C ALA A 91 13.01 -4.74 -18.40
N LEU A 92 14.13 -4.37 -17.78
CA LEU A 92 15.45 -4.96 -18.03
C LEU A 92 15.55 -6.43 -17.59
N LYS A 93 14.79 -6.83 -16.56
CA LYS A 93 14.76 -8.21 -16.06
C LYS A 93 13.79 -9.12 -16.82
N GLY A 94 12.98 -8.57 -17.72
CA GLY A 94 12.07 -9.36 -18.57
C GLY A 94 10.88 -9.97 -17.83
N GLU A 95 10.43 -9.32 -16.75
CA GLU A 95 9.44 -9.87 -15.82
C GLU A 95 8.04 -9.26 -16.06
N SER A 96 7.03 -10.12 -16.25
CA SER A 96 5.61 -9.74 -16.39
C SER A 96 4.86 -9.92 -15.06
N PRO A 97 3.96 -9.01 -14.65
CA PRO A 97 3.66 -8.78 -13.23
C PRO A 97 2.63 -9.74 -12.60
N ALA A 98 2.16 -10.78 -13.30
CA ALA A 98 0.92 -11.47 -12.91
C ALA A 98 1.05 -12.96 -12.56
N ILE A 99 2.22 -13.61 -12.74
CA ILE A 99 2.35 -15.08 -12.57
C ILE A 99 3.29 -15.49 -11.42
N GLN A 100 4.10 -14.60 -10.85
CA GLN A 100 5.18 -14.96 -9.91
C GLN A 100 4.98 -14.45 -8.47
N ASP A 101 3.76 -14.46 -7.95
CA ASP A 101 3.52 -14.29 -6.50
C ASP A 101 3.84 -15.57 -5.68
N LEU A 102 4.32 -16.64 -6.31
CA LEU A 102 4.66 -17.91 -5.65
C LEU A 102 6.15 -18.05 -5.28
N ASP A 103 7.02 -17.16 -5.79
CA ASP A 103 8.48 -17.28 -5.64
C ASP A 103 9.15 -16.01 -5.07
N ASP A 104 8.42 -15.12 -4.35
CA ASP A 104 9.01 -13.94 -3.69
C ASP A 104 9.50 -14.27 -2.27
N GLU A 105 10.81 -14.52 -2.11
CA GLU A 105 11.47 -14.68 -0.79
C GLU A 105 11.89 -13.34 -0.14
N GLY A 106 11.31 -12.20 -0.57
CA GLY A 106 11.80 -10.87 -0.17
C GLY A 106 10.92 -10.07 0.79
N PHE A 107 9.61 -10.32 0.81
CA PHE A 107 8.65 -9.59 1.63
C PHE A 107 7.46 -10.44 2.07
N GLY A 108 7.33 -10.55 3.39
CA GLY A 108 6.34 -11.36 4.06
C GLY A 108 6.88 -11.70 5.43
N ASN A 109 6.06 -12.31 6.26
CA ASN A 109 6.57 -13.05 7.40
C ASN A 109 6.11 -14.48 7.19
N GLU A 110 7.05 -15.40 6.98
CA GLU A 110 6.76 -16.84 6.85
C GLU A 110 6.09 -17.37 8.11
N GLU A 111 6.35 -16.74 9.26
CA GLU A 111 5.75 -17.00 10.56
C GLU A 111 5.06 -15.73 11.11
N PRO A 112 3.93 -15.30 10.54
CA PRO A 112 3.25 -14.09 10.98
C PRO A 112 2.86 -14.19 12.46
N GLU A 113 3.23 -13.17 13.25
CA GLU A 113 2.90 -13.13 14.68
C GLU A 113 1.38 -13.05 14.84
N TYR A 114 0.78 -14.12 15.38
CA TYR A 114 -0.63 -14.12 15.72
C TYR A 114 -0.88 -13.24 16.95
N ARG A 115 -1.51 -12.09 16.75
CA ARG A 115 -2.00 -11.25 17.85
C ARG A 115 -3.51 -11.36 17.97
N ARG A 116 -3.98 -11.94 19.08
CA ARG A 116 -5.40 -11.88 19.45
C ARG A 116 -5.78 -10.43 19.76
N ARG A 117 -6.68 -9.85 18.96
CA ARG A 117 -7.31 -8.57 19.29
C ARG A 117 -8.68 -8.81 19.90
N MET A 118 -8.94 -8.15 21.02
CA MET A 118 -10.30 -8.01 21.56
C MET A 118 -10.92 -6.77 20.93
N ALA A 119 -12.08 -6.93 20.29
CA ALA A 119 -12.85 -5.82 19.76
C ALA A 119 -14.22 -5.83 20.42
N GLY A 120 -14.65 -4.66 20.91
CA GLY A 120 -16.03 -4.47 21.32
C GLY A 120 -16.96 -4.51 20.10
N ALA A 121 -18.10 -5.18 20.23
CA ALA A 121 -19.13 -5.21 19.21
C ALA A 121 -20.48 -4.87 19.85
N TYR A 122 -21.28 -4.08 19.16
CA TYR A 122 -22.68 -3.87 19.52
C TYR A 122 -23.51 -5.08 19.09
N ILE A 123 -24.39 -5.55 19.96
CA ILE A 123 -25.39 -6.56 19.60
C ILE A 123 -26.43 -5.87 18.72
N ARG A 124 -26.49 -6.27 17.45
CA ARG A 124 -27.43 -5.74 16.47
C ARG A 124 -28.70 -6.59 16.45
N ASN A 125 -29.83 -5.97 16.19
CA ASN A 125 -31.10 -6.63 16.00
C ASN A 125 -31.12 -7.33 14.62
N PRO A 126 -31.19 -8.68 14.58
CA PRO A 126 -31.19 -9.42 13.31
C PRO A 126 -32.41 -9.10 12.43
N GLU A 127 -33.50 -8.63 13.03
CA GLU A 127 -34.72 -8.28 12.31
C GLU A 127 -34.52 -7.02 11.45
N VAL A 128 -33.77 -6.02 11.95
CA VAL A 128 -33.42 -4.81 11.18
C VAL A 128 -32.67 -5.19 9.92
N ARG A 129 -31.67 -6.08 10.04
CA ARG A 129 -30.91 -6.58 8.89
C ARG A 129 -31.83 -7.29 7.88
N THR A 130 -32.69 -8.18 8.37
CA THR A 130 -33.59 -8.97 7.52
C THR A 130 -34.55 -8.07 6.75
N GLN A 131 -35.13 -7.07 7.41
CA GLN A 131 -36.07 -6.13 6.79
C GLN A 131 -35.38 -5.20 5.79
N VAL A 132 -34.17 -4.70 6.08
CA VAL A 132 -33.40 -3.87 5.14
C VAL A 132 -33.04 -4.66 3.88
N LEU A 133 -32.59 -5.91 4.02
CA LEU A 133 -32.29 -6.74 2.84
C LEU A 133 -33.54 -7.09 2.03
N ARG A 134 -34.70 -7.26 2.68
CA ARG A 134 -35.99 -7.43 2.00
C ARG A 134 -36.40 -6.16 1.26
N ARG A 135 -36.30 -4.99 1.90
CA ARG A 135 -36.58 -3.67 1.31
C ARG A 135 -35.74 -3.44 0.06
N ALA A 136 -34.46 -3.78 0.13
CA ALA A 136 -33.50 -3.67 -0.96
C ALA A 136 -33.81 -4.60 -2.16
N ASN A 137 -34.53 -5.70 -1.92
CA ASN A 137 -34.96 -6.67 -2.95
C ASN A 137 -33.83 -7.06 -3.94
N GLY A 138 -32.66 -7.39 -3.40
CA GLY A 138 -31.50 -7.79 -4.20
C GLY A 138 -30.86 -6.65 -5.02
N LYS A 139 -31.13 -5.39 -4.70
CA LYS A 139 -30.50 -4.21 -5.31
C LYS A 139 -29.79 -3.37 -4.25
N CYS A 140 -28.65 -2.78 -4.61
CA CYS A 140 -28.03 -1.75 -3.80
C CYS A 140 -28.95 -0.51 -3.77
N GLU A 141 -29.28 -0.02 -2.58
CA GLU A 141 -30.24 1.10 -2.44
C GLU A 141 -29.66 2.43 -2.91
N TYR A 142 -28.33 2.58 -2.93
CA TYR A 142 -27.68 3.72 -3.59
C TYR A 142 -27.76 3.67 -5.13
N GLY A 143 -27.99 2.50 -5.72
CA GLY A 143 -28.08 2.32 -7.17
C GLY A 143 -26.73 2.34 -7.89
N GLY A 144 -26.78 2.50 -9.21
CA GLY A 144 -25.60 2.74 -10.07
C GLY A 144 -24.58 1.59 -10.19
N CYS A 145 -24.86 0.42 -9.61
CA CYS A 145 -23.91 -0.70 -9.57
C CYS A 145 -24.57 -2.04 -9.91
N THR A 146 -23.73 -3.02 -10.24
CA THR A 146 -24.14 -4.41 -10.51
C THR A 146 -23.53 -5.31 -9.43
N PRO A 147 -24.26 -5.64 -8.35
CA PRO A 147 -23.72 -6.48 -7.28
C PRO A 147 -23.56 -7.94 -7.75
N PHE A 148 -22.62 -8.66 -7.13
CA PHE A 148 -22.32 -10.05 -7.47
C PHE A 148 -23.22 -11.04 -6.73
N LYS A 149 -23.23 -12.30 -7.20
CA LYS A 149 -23.93 -13.41 -6.54
C LYS A 149 -23.02 -14.12 -5.55
N ASN A 150 -23.54 -14.48 -4.38
CA ASN A 150 -22.87 -15.35 -3.43
C ASN A 150 -22.88 -16.82 -3.91
N LEU A 151 -22.23 -17.72 -3.15
CA LEU A 151 -22.16 -19.15 -3.46
C LEU A 151 -23.54 -19.83 -3.59
N ASN A 152 -24.57 -19.25 -2.96
CA ASN A 152 -25.94 -19.75 -3.03
C ASN A 152 -26.73 -19.14 -4.20
N GLY A 153 -26.09 -18.36 -5.09
CA GLY A 153 -26.71 -17.73 -6.26
C GLY A 153 -27.53 -16.47 -5.95
N GLN A 154 -27.58 -16.02 -4.69
CA GLN A 154 -28.31 -14.82 -4.26
C GLN A 154 -27.43 -13.57 -4.42
N ILE A 155 -28.04 -12.43 -4.72
CA ILE A 155 -27.30 -11.16 -4.79
C ILE A 155 -26.72 -10.81 -3.42
N TYR A 156 -25.43 -10.49 -3.38
CA TYR A 156 -24.72 -10.13 -2.16
C TYR A 156 -24.85 -8.64 -1.87
N LEU A 157 -25.37 -8.31 -0.69
CA LEU A 157 -25.49 -6.95 -0.14
C LEU A 157 -25.10 -6.93 1.34
N GLU A 158 -24.58 -5.80 1.77
CA GLU A 158 -24.17 -5.52 3.14
C GLU A 158 -25.08 -4.45 3.74
N THR A 159 -25.51 -4.62 5.00
CA THR A 159 -26.27 -3.61 5.72
C THR A 159 -25.34 -2.64 6.43
N HIS A 160 -25.54 -1.35 6.20
CA HIS A 160 -24.70 -0.27 6.71
C HIS A 160 -25.53 0.65 7.60
N HIS A 161 -25.04 0.93 8.81
CA HIS A 161 -25.58 1.99 9.67
C HIS A 161 -25.06 3.34 9.16
N VAL A 162 -25.95 4.17 8.61
CA VAL A 162 -25.58 5.45 7.98
C VAL A 162 -24.97 6.42 8.98
N ILE A 163 -25.58 6.52 10.17
CA ILE A 163 -24.94 7.07 11.36
C ILE A 163 -24.39 5.89 12.16
N SER A 164 -23.08 5.88 12.42
CA SER A 164 -22.42 4.77 13.11
C SER A 164 -22.96 4.58 14.53
N LEU A 165 -23.08 3.32 14.97
CA LEU A 165 -23.47 2.98 16.36
C LEU A 165 -22.50 3.56 17.41
N SER A 166 -21.22 3.74 17.04
CA SER A 166 -20.22 4.39 17.92
C SER A 166 -20.47 5.89 18.07
N GLU A 167 -21.17 6.51 17.13
CA GLU A 167 -21.50 7.94 17.08
C GLU A 167 -22.98 8.18 17.42
N GLN A 168 -23.54 7.36 18.32
CA GLN A 168 -24.93 7.43 18.77
C GLN A 168 -25.96 7.10 17.68
N GLY A 169 -25.55 6.46 16.59
CA GLY A 169 -26.47 5.89 15.61
C GLY A 169 -27.39 4.85 16.22
N ILE A 170 -28.65 4.84 15.79
CA ILE A 170 -29.65 3.89 16.26
C ILE A 170 -29.72 2.65 15.35
N ASP A 171 -30.00 1.49 15.94
CA ASP A 171 -30.22 0.25 15.19
C ASP A 171 -31.69 0.12 14.77
N ARG A 172 -32.10 0.94 13.80
CA ARG A 172 -33.46 0.98 13.23
C ARG A 172 -33.43 1.12 11.72
N LEU A 173 -34.53 0.75 11.06
CA LEU A 173 -34.68 0.85 9.60
C LEU A 173 -34.38 2.23 9.04
N THR A 174 -34.68 3.27 9.82
CA THR A 174 -34.47 4.69 9.49
C THR A 174 -33.00 5.11 9.47
N ASN A 175 -32.08 4.24 9.89
CA ASN A 175 -30.64 4.50 9.95
C ASN A 175 -29.81 3.38 9.29
N VAL A 176 -30.45 2.42 8.62
CA VAL A 176 -29.75 1.28 8.01
C VAL A 176 -30.11 1.20 6.54
N ILE A 177 -29.10 1.09 5.67
CA ILE A 177 -29.21 0.98 4.21
C ILE A 177 -28.54 -0.31 3.71
N ALA A 178 -29.06 -0.91 2.64
CA ALA A 178 -28.42 -2.04 1.95
C ALA A 178 -27.53 -1.55 0.81
N LEU A 179 -26.24 -1.89 0.85
CA LEU A 179 -25.24 -1.46 -0.11
C LEU A 179 -24.52 -2.66 -0.74
N CYS A 180 -23.96 -2.46 -1.93
CA CYS A 180 -22.97 -3.39 -2.48
C CYS A 180 -21.63 -3.23 -1.74
N ALA A 181 -20.73 -4.20 -1.89
CA ALA A 181 -19.42 -4.18 -1.22
C ALA A 181 -18.61 -2.91 -1.53
N ASN A 182 -18.70 -2.38 -2.76
CA ASN A 182 -17.97 -1.17 -3.16
C ASN A 182 -18.51 0.08 -2.45
N HIS A 183 -19.81 0.37 -2.59
CA HIS A 183 -20.41 1.53 -1.93
C HIS A 183 -20.36 1.44 -0.41
N HIS A 184 -20.41 0.24 0.16
CA HIS A 184 -20.22 0.06 1.60
C HIS A 184 -18.81 0.45 2.05
N ARG A 185 -17.77 0.07 1.29
CA ARG A 185 -16.39 0.49 1.56
C ARG A 185 -16.18 1.97 1.32
N GLU A 186 -16.78 2.53 0.27
CA GLU A 186 -16.74 3.96 -0.03
C GLU A 186 -17.39 4.79 1.09
N ALA A 187 -18.48 4.31 1.68
CA ALA A 187 -19.10 4.94 2.85
C ALA A 187 -18.18 4.98 4.09
N HIS A 188 -17.28 4.00 4.22
CA HIS A 188 -16.34 3.94 5.34
C HIS A 188 -15.03 4.70 5.10
N PHE A 189 -14.54 4.71 3.86
CA PHE A 189 -13.16 5.13 3.55
C PHE A 189 -13.06 6.11 2.39
N GLY A 190 -14.16 6.39 1.69
CA GLY A 190 -14.20 7.31 0.58
C GLY A 190 -13.96 8.74 1.02
N GLN A 191 -13.31 9.53 0.15
CA GLN A 191 -13.02 10.94 0.41
C GLN A 191 -14.30 11.75 0.70
N ASP A 192 -15.39 11.41 0.01
CA ASP A 192 -16.68 12.11 0.07
C ASP A 192 -17.72 11.36 0.91
N TRP A 193 -17.29 10.61 1.94
CA TRP A 193 -18.19 9.78 2.76
C TRP A 193 -19.34 10.56 3.40
N GLN A 194 -19.12 11.82 3.79
CA GLN A 194 -20.17 12.70 4.34
C GLN A 194 -21.26 13.00 3.31
N ILE A 195 -20.88 13.26 2.06
CA ILE A 195 -21.84 13.49 0.97
C ILE A 195 -22.63 12.20 0.70
N LEU A 196 -21.99 11.04 0.79
CA LEU A 196 -22.68 9.75 0.68
C LEU A 196 -23.63 9.52 1.84
N GLN A 197 -23.22 9.82 3.07
CA GLN A 197 -24.06 9.72 4.26
C GLN A 197 -25.35 10.53 4.11
N ASP A 198 -25.26 11.80 3.70
CA ASP A 198 -26.43 12.66 3.47
C ASP A 198 -27.37 12.10 2.38
N LYS A 199 -26.78 11.58 1.29
CA LYS A 199 -27.54 10.91 0.22
C LYS A 199 -28.25 9.66 0.75
N PHE A 200 -27.61 8.85 1.58
CA PHE A 200 -28.21 7.65 2.15
C PHE A 200 -29.36 7.98 3.09
N LEU A 201 -29.22 9.00 3.94
CA LEU A 201 -30.31 9.48 4.80
C LEU A 201 -31.50 9.95 3.96
N THR A 202 -31.24 10.67 2.87
CA THR A 202 -32.28 11.11 1.93
C THR A 202 -33.00 9.92 1.28
N ILE A 203 -32.25 8.89 0.86
CA ILE A 203 -32.81 7.67 0.27
C ILE A 203 -33.69 6.95 1.29
N ILE A 204 -33.20 6.69 2.50
CA ILE A 204 -33.95 5.96 3.52
C ILE A 204 -35.26 6.71 3.85
N ALA A 205 -35.21 8.03 3.98
CA ALA A 205 -36.38 8.85 4.28
C ALA A 205 -37.43 8.87 3.15
N SER A 206 -37.07 8.48 1.93
CA SER A 206 -37.96 8.47 0.76
C SER A 206 -38.67 7.13 0.52
N VAL A 207 -38.34 6.09 1.30
CA VAL A 207 -38.86 4.72 1.13
C VAL A 207 -39.98 4.39 2.14
N ASP A 208 -40.30 5.31 3.05
CA ASP A 208 -41.42 5.23 3.99
C ASP A 208 -42.72 5.85 3.42
#